data_AF-A0A914AIJ7-F1
#
_entry.id   AF-A0A914AIJ7-F1
#
_cell.length_a   1.000
_cell.length_b   1.000
_cell.length_c   1.000
_cell.angle_alpha   90.00
_cell.angle_beta   90.00
_cell.angle_gamma   90.00
#
_symmetry.space_group_name_H-M   'P 1'
#
loop_
_entity.id
_entity.type
_entity.pdbx_description
1 polymer ?
#
loop_
_entity_poly.entity_id
_entity_poly.type
_entity_poly.pdbx_seq_one_letter_code
_entity_poly.pdbx_strand_id
1 'polypeptide(L)'
;MSCAATQNNRALAAIVGCLVSDAAAQPLHWIYNLGKLDAIVGSNKNSLEFWEPSKNPFYRIETGRGTAYADQTTALLESLVACEGFDKADYGERLQAVFGPGTDYENNLNKVYVMKSGVQSKYPIHGPWSPKAIKDFLANRAEGKEKTGSEVMCDMHAVVAVTPVVAMYAGRSDMLEKVEQSIAVVTVVEEAIVVGLAAARILEQFILNPGIDGDAALEAVVKDLASPSRNNPNDLDRAVIGQLKKVLEKRSWNHREAAKKFFKNS
;
A
#
# COMPACT_ATOMS: atom_id res chain seq x y z
N MET A 1 -15.94 -31.73 -5.83
CA MET A 1 -16.46 -30.60 -5.04
C MET A 1 -15.27 -29.84 -4.48
N SER A 2 -14.99 -28.63 -4.99
CA SER A 2 -14.01 -27.74 -4.36
C SER A 2 -14.66 -27.20 -3.09
N CYS A 3 -14.10 -27.50 -1.91
CA CYS A 3 -14.54 -26.87 -0.66
C CYS A 3 -14.16 -25.40 -0.73
N ALA A 4 -15.13 -24.49 -0.56
CA ALA A 4 -14.85 -23.06 -0.51
C ALA A 4 -13.76 -22.79 0.54
N ALA A 5 -12.81 -21.91 0.22
CA ALA A 5 -11.76 -21.52 1.16
C ALA A 5 -12.40 -20.99 2.45
N THR A 6 -11.81 -21.27 3.62
CA THR A 6 -12.27 -20.70 4.89
C THR A 6 -11.94 -19.21 4.98
N GLN A 7 -12.52 -18.48 5.94
CA GLN A 7 -12.15 -17.10 6.22
C GLN A 7 -10.65 -16.97 6.51
N ASN A 8 -10.09 -17.87 7.33
CA ASN A 8 -8.66 -17.89 7.64
C ASN A 8 -7.79 -18.12 6.39
N ASN A 9 -8.22 -19.01 5.47
CA ASN A 9 -7.50 -19.21 4.21
C ASN A 9 -7.52 -17.94 3.34
N ARG A 10 -8.61 -17.18 3.32
CA ARG A 10 -8.70 -15.92 2.57
C ARG A 10 -7.89 -14.80 3.22
N ALA A 11 -7.88 -14.71 4.55
CA ALA A 11 -7.03 -13.77 5.29
C ALA A 11 -5.53 -14.07 5.06
N LEU A 12 -5.14 -15.34 5.11
CA LEU A 12 -3.78 -15.78 4.76
C LEU A 12 -3.45 -15.43 3.31
N ALA A 13 -4.35 -15.73 2.37
CA ALA A 13 -4.15 -15.40 0.97
C ALA A 13 -4.01 -13.89 0.71
N ALA A 14 -4.70 -13.05 1.49
CA ALA A 14 -4.55 -11.59 1.42
C ALA A 14 -3.12 -11.17 1.82
N ILE A 15 -2.60 -11.68 2.94
CA ILE A 15 -1.23 -11.39 3.40
C ILE A 15 -0.20 -11.87 2.37
N VAL A 16 -0.27 -13.14 1.96
CA VAL A 16 0.67 -13.73 1.00
C VAL A 16 0.58 -13.02 -0.34
N GLY A 17 -0.63 -12.77 -0.84
CA GLY A 17 -0.86 -12.07 -2.10
C GLY A 17 -0.29 -10.65 -2.07
N CYS A 18 -0.45 -9.91 -0.98
CA CYS A 18 0.12 -8.59 -0.80
C CYS A 18 1.66 -8.62 -0.93
N LEU A 19 2.35 -9.47 -0.17
CA LEU A 19 3.81 -9.56 -0.16
C LEU A 19 4.37 -10.07 -1.50
N VAL A 20 3.74 -11.09 -2.08
CA VAL A 20 4.14 -11.65 -3.39
C VAL A 20 3.94 -10.62 -4.51
N SER A 21 2.83 -9.88 -4.50
CA SER A 21 2.55 -8.87 -5.53
C SER A 21 3.54 -7.70 -5.49
N ASP A 22 4.00 -7.30 -4.30
CA ASP A 22 5.02 -6.26 -4.14
C ASP A 22 6.34 -6.69 -4.79
N ALA A 23 6.84 -7.87 -4.44
CA ALA A 23 8.08 -8.43 -5.01
C ALA A 23 7.95 -8.70 -6.52
N ALA A 24 6.80 -9.18 -6.98
CA ALA A 24 6.54 -9.46 -8.39
C ALA A 24 6.53 -8.19 -9.25
N ALA A 25 5.95 -7.09 -8.75
CA ALA A 25 5.81 -5.84 -9.50
C ALA A 25 7.06 -4.96 -9.44
N GLN A 26 7.86 -5.07 -8.38
CA GLN A 26 9.05 -4.26 -8.13
C GLN A 26 9.95 -4.04 -9.36
N PRO A 27 10.27 -5.07 -10.18
CA PRO A 27 11.29 -4.91 -11.20
C PRO A 27 10.84 -4.02 -12.38
N LEU A 28 9.53 -3.84 -12.58
CA LEU A 28 8.96 -2.99 -13.64
C LEU A 28 8.24 -1.75 -13.09
N HIS A 29 8.07 -1.61 -11.77
CA HIS A 29 7.33 -0.49 -11.22
C HIS A 29 8.03 0.86 -11.43
N TRP A 30 7.25 1.95 -11.39
CA TRP A 30 7.68 3.32 -11.65
C TRP A 30 8.25 3.60 -13.06
N ILE A 31 8.02 2.71 -14.04
CA ILE A 31 8.20 3.02 -15.46
C ILE A 31 6.95 3.75 -15.98
N TYR A 32 6.91 5.07 -15.79
CA TYR A 32 5.74 5.90 -16.14
C TYR A 32 5.55 6.12 -17.65
N ASN A 33 6.63 6.10 -18.43
CA ASN A 33 6.55 6.25 -19.87
C ASN A 33 6.05 4.93 -20.49
N LEU A 34 4.79 4.92 -20.94
CA LEU A 34 4.16 3.73 -21.51
C LEU A 34 4.86 3.22 -22.77
N GLY A 35 5.42 4.10 -23.61
CA GLY A 35 6.19 3.67 -24.78
C GLY A 35 7.49 2.97 -24.39
N LYS A 36 8.16 3.45 -23.33
CA LYS A 36 9.34 2.78 -22.75
C LYS A 36 8.97 1.43 -22.15
N LEU A 37 7.86 1.36 -21.41
CA LEU A 37 7.37 0.09 -20.86
C LEU A 37 7.03 -0.89 -21.99
N ASP A 38 6.29 -0.47 -23.01
CA ASP A 38 5.94 -1.28 -24.18
C ASP A 38 7.19 -1.79 -24.92
N ALA A 39 8.23 -0.97 -25.05
CA ALA A 39 9.49 -1.38 -25.64
C ALA A 39 10.26 -2.41 -24.79
N ILE A 40 10.15 -2.33 -23.45
CA ILE A 40 10.77 -3.27 -22.52
C ILE A 40 10.04 -4.62 -22.55
N VAL A 41 8.72 -4.62 -22.43
CA VAL A 41 7.92 -5.85 -22.33
C VAL A 41 7.74 -6.51 -23.71
N GLY A 42 7.69 -5.72 -24.78
CA GLY A 42 7.51 -6.20 -26.14
C GLY A 42 6.30 -7.14 -26.28
N SER A 43 6.54 -8.35 -26.78
CA SER A 43 5.54 -9.41 -26.88
C SER A 43 5.34 -10.21 -25.58
N ASN A 44 6.22 -10.06 -24.58
CA ASN A 44 6.14 -10.78 -23.31
C ASN A 44 5.17 -10.10 -22.32
N LYS A 45 3.89 -9.99 -22.72
CA LYS A 45 2.85 -9.34 -21.91
C LYS A 45 2.23 -10.25 -20.86
N ASN A 46 2.52 -11.55 -20.92
CA ASN A 46 1.92 -12.59 -20.07
C ASN A 46 2.84 -13.06 -18.94
N SER A 47 4.08 -12.57 -18.87
CA SER A 47 5.00 -12.85 -17.78
C SER A 47 5.76 -11.56 -17.45
N LEU A 48 5.13 -10.76 -16.59
CA LEU A 48 5.62 -9.43 -16.17
C LEU A 48 6.15 -9.44 -14.74
N GLU A 49 5.71 -10.43 -13.96
CA GLU A 49 6.14 -10.72 -12.61
C GLU A 49 7.64 -11.06 -12.56
N PHE A 50 8.32 -10.60 -11.50
CA PHE A 50 9.70 -10.96 -11.20
C PHE A 50 10.67 -10.72 -12.38
N TRP A 51 10.47 -9.63 -13.12
CA TRP A 51 11.23 -9.37 -14.35
C TRP A 51 12.74 -9.20 -14.09
N GLU A 52 13.54 -10.09 -14.69
CA GLU A 52 15.01 -10.07 -14.56
C GLU A 52 15.70 -9.83 -15.91
N PRO A 53 16.70 -8.92 -15.99
CA PRO A 53 17.14 -8.00 -14.94
C PRO A 53 16.14 -6.87 -14.71
N SER A 54 16.02 -6.43 -13.45
CA SER A 54 15.16 -5.34 -13.03
C SER A 54 15.33 -4.08 -13.90
N LYS A 55 14.20 -3.53 -14.36
CA LYS A 55 14.12 -2.33 -15.22
C LYS A 55 13.61 -1.09 -14.49
N ASN A 56 13.43 -1.19 -13.17
CA ASN A 56 13.09 -0.07 -12.29
C ASN A 56 14.00 1.14 -12.58
N PRO A 57 13.50 2.37 -12.74
CA PRO A 57 14.39 3.49 -13.07
C PRO A 57 15.14 4.08 -11.86
N PHE A 58 14.76 3.74 -10.63
CA PHE A 58 15.16 4.46 -9.42
C PHE A 58 16.03 3.65 -8.46
N TYR A 59 15.82 2.34 -8.31
CA TYR A 59 16.62 1.54 -7.38
C TYR A 59 16.73 0.09 -7.81
N ARG A 60 17.73 -0.62 -7.28
CA ARG A 60 17.98 -2.05 -7.52
C ARG A 60 18.04 -2.78 -6.18
N ILE A 61 17.16 -3.75 -6.05
CA ILE A 61 17.23 -4.83 -5.05
C ILE A 61 17.18 -6.16 -5.80
N GLU A 62 17.51 -7.25 -5.11
CA GLU A 62 17.37 -8.60 -5.65
C GLU A 62 15.93 -8.88 -6.07
N THR A 63 15.73 -9.45 -7.27
CA THR A 63 14.41 -9.83 -7.76
C THR A 63 13.81 -10.90 -6.85
N GLY A 64 12.57 -10.68 -6.40
CA GLY A 64 11.92 -11.50 -5.38
C GLY A 64 12.03 -10.94 -3.95
N ARG A 65 12.92 -9.98 -3.69
CA ARG A 65 12.95 -9.22 -2.42
C ARG A 65 11.80 -8.21 -2.38
N GLY A 66 11.20 -8.06 -1.20
CA GLY A 66 10.22 -7.02 -0.93
C GLY A 66 10.81 -5.60 -1.00
N THR A 67 9.95 -4.64 -1.34
CA THR A 67 10.21 -3.21 -1.25
C THR A 67 9.93 -2.69 0.16
N ALA A 68 10.10 -1.37 0.36
CA ALA A 68 9.70 -0.71 1.61
C ALA A 68 8.23 -0.92 1.98
N TYR A 69 7.36 -1.19 1.00
CA TYR A 69 5.96 -1.52 1.27
C TYR A 69 5.83 -2.88 1.94
N ALA A 70 6.46 -3.93 1.40
CA ALA A 70 6.48 -5.25 2.02
C ALA A 70 7.19 -5.25 3.37
N ASP A 71 8.27 -4.47 3.52
CA ASP A 71 9.00 -4.34 4.78
C ASP A 71 8.12 -3.68 5.87
N GLN A 72 7.36 -2.63 5.53
CA GLN A 72 6.37 -2.04 6.44
C GLN A 72 5.25 -3.02 6.79
N THR A 73 4.68 -3.69 5.80
CA THR A 73 3.60 -4.69 6.00
C THR A 73 4.08 -5.82 6.91
N THR A 74 5.32 -6.28 6.74
CA THR A 74 5.92 -7.34 7.57
C THR A 74 6.13 -6.87 9.00
N ALA A 75 6.70 -5.67 9.20
CA ALA A 75 6.86 -5.09 10.53
C ALA A 75 5.53 -4.97 11.29
N LEU A 76 4.46 -4.57 10.61
CA LEU A 76 3.11 -4.53 11.20
C LEU A 76 2.57 -5.91 11.53
N LEU A 77 2.71 -6.87 10.61
CA LEU A 77 2.28 -8.25 10.83
C LEU A 77 2.97 -8.88 12.04
N GLU A 78 4.28 -8.72 12.16
CA GLU A 78 5.03 -9.24 13.30
C GLU A 78 4.59 -8.58 14.62
N SER A 79 4.28 -7.28 14.60
CA SER A 79 3.75 -6.57 15.77
C SER A 79 2.42 -7.14 16.21
N LEU A 80 1.48 -7.30 15.27
CA LEU A 80 0.16 -7.88 15.53
C LEU A 80 0.26 -9.27 16.15
N VAL A 81 1.18 -10.10 15.64
CA VAL A 81 1.42 -11.44 16.17
C VAL A 81 2.03 -11.39 17.58
N ALA A 82 3.04 -10.55 17.80
CA ALA A 82 3.73 -10.48 19.09
C ALA A 82 2.86 -9.88 20.21
N CYS A 83 1.98 -8.94 19.87
CA CYS A 83 1.12 -8.24 20.81
C CYS A 83 -0.31 -8.80 20.89
N GLU A 84 -0.62 -9.84 20.09
CA GLU A 84 -1.97 -10.41 19.94
C GLU A 84 -3.05 -9.35 19.59
N GLY A 85 -2.62 -8.32 18.85
CA GLY A 85 -3.43 -7.16 18.51
C GLY A 85 -2.57 -5.96 18.13
N PHE A 86 -3.22 -4.86 17.76
CA PHE A 86 -2.51 -3.63 17.39
C PHE A 86 -1.92 -2.94 18.63
N ASP A 87 -0.59 -2.79 18.62
CA ASP A 87 0.15 -1.96 19.57
C ASP A 87 0.99 -0.92 18.82
N LYS A 88 0.70 0.36 19.08
CA LYS A 88 1.37 1.49 18.40
C LYS A 88 2.87 1.56 18.73
N ALA A 89 3.24 1.24 19.97
CA ALA A 89 4.62 1.37 20.44
C ALA A 89 5.49 0.27 19.83
N ASP A 90 5.05 -0.99 19.90
CA ASP A 90 5.76 -2.14 19.32
C ASP A 90 5.87 -2.02 17.80
N TYR A 91 4.79 -1.65 17.09
CA TYR A 91 4.86 -1.44 15.65
C TYR A 91 5.86 -0.35 15.29
N GLY A 92 5.88 0.75 16.04
CA GLY A 92 6.85 1.81 15.84
C GLY A 92 8.30 1.39 16.14
N GLU A 93 8.55 0.55 17.14
CA GLU A 93 9.88 -0.03 17.39
C GLU A 93 10.33 -0.94 16.24
N ARG A 94 9.43 -1.76 15.68
CA ARG A 94 9.76 -2.60 14.53
C ARG A 94 10.06 -1.79 13.28
N LEU A 95 9.29 -0.73 13.01
CA LEU A 95 9.61 0.19 11.93
C LEU A 95 10.97 0.86 12.14
N GLN A 96 11.29 1.28 13.37
CA GLN A 96 12.61 1.82 13.71
C GLN A 96 13.72 0.78 13.47
N ALA A 97 13.51 -0.49 13.81
CA ALA A 97 14.48 -1.56 13.59
C ALA A 97 14.70 -1.87 12.10
N VAL A 98 13.65 -1.81 11.28
CA VAL A 98 13.70 -2.11 9.84
C VAL A 98 14.29 -0.95 9.02
N PHE A 99 13.93 0.29 9.35
CA PHE A 99 14.24 1.47 8.53
C PHE A 99 15.23 2.44 9.18
N GLY A 100 15.55 2.26 10.46
CA GLY A 100 16.39 3.15 11.24
C GLY A 100 17.88 3.06 10.91
N PRO A 101 18.72 3.70 11.74
CA PRO A 101 20.15 3.80 11.46
C PRO A 101 20.86 2.45 11.35
N GLY A 102 21.82 2.36 10.43
CA GLY A 102 22.62 1.14 10.22
C GLY A 102 21.93 0.02 9.42
N THR A 103 20.73 0.25 8.91
CA THR A 103 20.01 -0.68 8.03
C THR A 103 20.35 -0.45 6.55
N ASP A 104 19.92 -1.36 5.66
CA ASP A 104 20.05 -1.21 4.20
C ASP A 104 19.43 0.10 3.66
N TYR A 105 18.45 0.65 4.40
CA TYR A 105 17.78 1.91 4.06
C TYR A 105 18.64 3.15 4.34
N GLU A 106 19.67 3.04 5.18
CA GLU A 106 20.61 4.12 5.49
C GLU A 106 21.95 3.97 4.74
N ASN A 107 21.89 3.56 3.47
CA ASN A 107 23.11 3.40 2.67
C ASN A 107 23.75 4.77 2.34
N ASN A 108 24.87 5.07 3.00
CA ASN A 108 25.67 6.28 2.79
C ASN A 108 26.11 6.49 1.33
N LEU A 109 26.27 5.41 0.56
CA LEU A 109 26.64 5.49 -0.86
C LEU A 109 25.53 6.12 -1.71
N ASN A 110 24.28 6.09 -1.22
CA ASN A 110 23.10 6.64 -1.87
C ASN A 110 22.79 8.10 -1.45
N LYS A 111 23.57 8.72 -0.54
CA LYS A 111 23.34 10.08 0.00
C LYS A 111 23.59 11.24 -0.99
N VAL A 112 23.59 10.99 -2.31
CA VAL A 112 23.73 12.02 -3.36
C VAL A 112 22.40 12.17 -4.12
N TYR A 113 21.61 13.22 -3.83
CA TYR A 113 20.39 13.56 -4.57
C TYR A 113 20.46 15.00 -5.11
N VAL A 114 20.18 15.20 -6.41
CA VAL A 114 19.80 16.52 -6.99
C VAL A 114 18.74 16.36 -8.08
N MET A 115 17.62 17.06 -7.95
CA MET A 115 16.68 17.41 -9.06
C MET A 115 16.31 18.90 -8.89
N LYS A 116 16.14 19.74 -9.91
CA LYS A 116 15.10 19.74 -10.97
C LYS A 116 15.60 20.31 -12.31
N SER A 117 16.88 20.69 -12.45
CA SER A 117 17.34 21.55 -13.55
C SER A 117 18.70 21.19 -14.19
N GLY A 118 19.21 19.96 -13.99
CA GLY A 118 20.32 19.42 -14.78
C GLY A 118 21.55 18.98 -13.97
N VAL A 119 21.61 17.65 -13.79
CA VAL A 119 22.79 16.76 -13.71
C VAL A 119 23.63 16.85 -12.41
N GLN A 120 23.91 15.76 -11.67
CA GLN A 120 24.23 14.36 -12.05
C GLN A 120 23.32 13.29 -11.41
N SER A 121 22.97 12.25 -12.20
CA SER A 121 22.14 11.10 -11.80
C SER A 121 22.99 9.92 -11.33
N LYS A 122 22.69 9.36 -10.15
CA LYS A 122 23.14 8.02 -9.72
C LYS A 122 21.96 7.03 -9.60
N TYR A 123 20.97 7.16 -10.49
CA TYR A 123 19.90 6.17 -10.57
C TYR A 123 20.19 5.10 -11.63
N PRO A 124 19.81 3.84 -11.35
CA PRO A 124 19.22 3.38 -10.10
C PRO A 124 20.24 3.32 -8.95
N ILE A 125 19.81 3.61 -7.72
CA ILE A 125 20.64 3.36 -6.53
C ILE A 125 20.80 1.85 -6.29
N HIS A 126 21.85 1.46 -5.58
CA HIS A 126 22.03 0.08 -5.12
C HIS A 126 21.46 -0.05 -3.70
N GLY A 127 20.46 -0.92 -3.54
CA GLY A 127 19.72 -1.11 -2.30
C GLY A 127 18.28 -0.59 -2.37
N PRO A 128 17.54 -0.69 -1.25
CA PRO A 128 16.13 -0.38 -1.21
C PRO A 128 15.86 1.13 -1.25
N TRP A 129 14.68 1.51 -1.76
CA TRP A 129 14.23 2.90 -1.76
C TRP A 129 13.65 3.30 -0.41
N SER A 130 14.24 4.28 0.26
CA SER A 130 13.73 4.83 1.52
C SER A 130 12.60 5.87 1.27
N PRO A 131 11.33 5.54 1.59
CA PRO A 131 10.20 6.41 1.29
C PRO A 131 10.12 7.62 2.23
N LYS A 132 9.53 8.73 1.75
CA LYS A 132 9.43 9.95 2.56
C LYS A 132 8.53 9.77 3.79
N ALA A 133 7.42 9.05 3.70
CA ALA A 133 6.54 8.80 4.85
C ALA A 133 7.28 8.14 6.01
N ILE A 134 8.12 7.14 5.72
CA ILE A 134 8.96 6.46 6.70
C ILE A 134 10.05 7.39 7.25
N LYS A 135 10.69 8.21 6.41
CA LYS A 135 11.68 9.20 6.88
C LYS A 135 11.07 10.21 7.86
N ASP A 136 9.87 10.72 7.53
CA ASP A 136 9.15 11.63 8.41
C ASP A 136 8.76 10.94 9.73
N PHE A 137 8.31 9.68 9.67
CA PHE A 137 8.07 8.85 10.85
C PHE A 137 9.30 8.76 11.77
N LEU A 138 10.46 8.38 11.22
CA LEU A 138 11.70 8.25 11.99
C LEU A 138 12.13 9.58 12.61
N ALA A 139 12.02 10.68 11.85
CA ALA A 139 12.36 12.02 12.33
C ALA A 139 11.41 12.46 13.48
N ASN A 140 10.10 12.29 13.30
CA ASN A 140 9.11 12.64 14.30
C ASN A 140 9.28 11.80 15.59
N ARG A 141 9.62 10.51 15.46
CA ARG A 141 9.93 9.64 16.61
C ARG A 141 11.19 10.11 17.35
N ALA A 142 12.25 10.46 16.62
CA ALA A 142 13.49 10.96 17.22
C ALA A 142 13.29 12.30 17.98
N GLU A 143 12.34 13.11 17.54
CA GLU A 143 11.91 14.34 18.23
C GLU A 143 10.97 14.08 19.43
N GLY A 144 10.56 12.82 19.66
CA GLY A 144 9.65 12.46 20.75
C GLY A 144 8.20 12.89 20.53
N LYS A 145 7.77 13.09 19.28
CA LYS A 145 6.39 13.49 18.97
C LYS A 145 5.41 12.36 19.24
N GLU A 146 4.25 12.71 19.79
CA GLU A 146 3.13 11.77 19.98
C GLU A 146 2.54 11.30 18.64
N LYS A 147 2.41 12.23 17.67
CA LYS A 147 2.00 11.95 16.29
C LYS A 147 3.24 11.76 15.44
N THR A 148 3.50 10.51 15.06
CA THR A 148 4.71 10.16 14.30
C THR A 148 4.50 10.21 12.79
N GLY A 149 3.28 10.02 12.30
CA GLY A 149 3.01 9.99 10.86
C GLY A 149 3.37 11.30 10.15
N SER A 150 3.72 11.20 8.87
CA SER A 150 3.94 12.35 8.01
C SER A 150 2.69 13.22 7.88
N GLU A 151 2.88 14.54 7.93
CA GLU A 151 1.81 15.53 7.74
C GLU A 151 1.55 15.88 6.27
N VAL A 152 2.37 15.37 5.34
CA VAL A 152 2.32 15.76 3.93
C VAL A 152 2.28 14.58 2.96
N MET A 153 2.59 13.36 3.42
CA MET A 153 2.65 12.20 2.54
C MET A 153 1.28 11.53 2.40
N CYS A 154 0.70 11.70 1.21
CA CYS A 154 -0.52 11.04 0.77
C CYS A 154 -0.21 9.94 -0.27
N ASP A 155 0.55 8.92 0.13
CA ASP A 155 0.97 7.84 -0.76
C ASP A 155 0.43 6.47 -0.31
N MET A 156 0.86 5.42 -1.02
CA MET A 156 0.37 4.05 -0.80
C MET A 156 0.78 3.45 0.57
N HIS A 157 1.59 4.14 1.39
CA HIS A 157 1.90 3.67 2.75
C HIS A 157 0.66 3.53 3.63
N ALA A 158 -0.41 4.30 3.36
CA ALA A 158 -1.69 4.17 4.04
C ALA A 158 -2.50 2.92 3.60
N VAL A 159 -2.22 2.36 2.43
CA VAL A 159 -2.94 1.18 1.92
C VAL A 159 -2.20 -0.11 2.27
N VAL A 160 -0.87 -0.12 2.24
CA VAL A 160 -0.08 -1.34 2.51
C VAL A 160 -0.14 -1.78 3.98
N ALA A 161 -0.40 -0.84 4.91
CA ALA A 161 -0.64 -1.12 6.33
C ALA A 161 -1.98 -1.82 6.58
N VAL A 162 -2.92 -1.77 5.63
CA VAL A 162 -4.29 -2.29 5.81
C VAL A 162 -4.31 -3.81 5.92
N THR A 163 -3.55 -4.52 5.07
CA THR A 163 -3.70 -5.96 4.87
C THR A 163 -3.56 -6.79 6.15
N PRO A 164 -2.51 -6.64 6.98
CA PRO A 164 -2.36 -7.43 8.21
C PRO A 164 -3.47 -7.17 9.22
N VAL A 165 -3.88 -5.90 9.35
CA VAL A 165 -4.93 -5.50 10.28
C VAL A 165 -6.27 -6.08 9.85
N VAL A 166 -6.67 -5.94 8.58
CA VAL A 166 -7.93 -6.53 8.11
C VAL A 166 -7.90 -8.05 8.22
N ALA A 167 -6.77 -8.70 7.92
CA ALA A 167 -6.64 -10.14 8.08
C ALA A 167 -6.90 -10.61 9.52
N MET A 168 -6.45 -9.85 10.53
CA MET A 168 -6.67 -10.16 11.95
C MET A 168 -8.06 -9.72 12.45
N TYR A 169 -8.60 -8.61 11.92
CA TYR A 169 -9.77 -7.94 12.51
C TYR A 169 -11.07 -8.02 11.69
N ALA A 170 -11.06 -8.61 10.48
CA ALA A 170 -12.25 -8.69 9.62
C ALA A 170 -13.48 -9.23 10.36
N GLY A 171 -14.59 -8.53 10.25
CA GLY A 171 -15.87 -8.83 10.90
C GLY A 171 -16.02 -8.24 12.31
N ARG A 172 -14.97 -7.61 12.86
CA ARG A 172 -15.05 -6.93 14.16
C ARG A 172 -15.42 -5.45 13.99
N SER A 173 -16.20 -4.92 14.92
CA SER A 173 -16.61 -3.52 14.90
C SER A 173 -15.46 -2.52 15.09
N ASP A 174 -14.35 -2.96 15.68
CA ASP A 174 -13.15 -2.14 15.91
C ASP A 174 -12.13 -2.19 14.76
N MET A 175 -12.37 -2.96 13.69
CA MET A 175 -11.41 -3.16 12.59
C MET A 175 -10.92 -1.83 11.99
N LEU A 176 -11.84 -0.92 11.66
CA LEU A 176 -11.51 0.35 11.02
C LEU A 176 -10.77 1.31 11.95
N GLU A 177 -11.07 1.27 13.25
CA GLU A 177 -10.29 2.01 14.26
C GLU A 177 -8.84 1.51 14.28
N LYS A 178 -8.62 0.19 14.24
CA LYS A 178 -7.26 -0.37 14.21
C LYS A 178 -6.53 -0.08 12.90
N VAL A 179 -7.25 -0.08 11.78
CA VAL A 179 -6.68 0.34 10.50
C VAL A 179 -6.23 1.80 10.57
N GLU A 180 -7.08 2.71 11.01
CA GLU A 180 -6.73 4.13 11.15
C GLU A 180 -5.54 4.35 12.08
N GLN A 181 -5.54 3.71 13.25
CA GLN A 181 -4.42 3.78 14.20
C GLN A 181 -3.11 3.27 13.59
N SER A 182 -3.15 2.20 12.79
CA SER A 182 -1.96 1.66 12.11
C SER A 182 -1.43 2.58 11.01
N ILE A 183 -2.32 3.22 10.24
CA ILE A 183 -1.96 4.18 9.19
C ILE A 183 -1.36 5.44 9.82
N ALA A 184 -1.95 5.92 10.92
CA ALA A 184 -1.54 7.12 11.64
C ALA A 184 -0.09 7.08 12.16
N VAL A 185 0.50 5.88 12.25
CA VAL A 185 1.93 5.72 12.58
C VAL A 185 2.82 6.30 11.49
N VAL A 186 2.45 6.16 10.21
CA VAL A 186 3.29 6.57 9.06
C VAL A 186 2.77 7.80 8.31
N THR A 187 1.46 8.10 8.36
CA THR A 187 0.88 9.32 7.80
C THR A 187 -0.36 9.77 8.58
N VAL A 188 -0.49 11.08 8.78
CA VAL A 188 -1.67 11.71 9.39
C VAL A 188 -2.50 12.51 8.38
N VAL A 189 -2.19 12.37 7.08
CA VAL A 189 -2.93 13.04 6.01
C VAL A 189 -4.30 12.40 5.86
N GLU A 190 -5.36 13.20 5.98
CA GLU A 190 -6.74 12.73 6.01
C GLU A 190 -7.14 11.99 4.72
N GLU A 191 -6.74 12.52 3.56
CA GLU A 191 -6.99 11.86 2.27
C GLU A 191 -6.37 10.46 2.22
N ALA A 192 -5.17 10.29 2.79
CA ALA A 192 -4.47 9.01 2.81
C ALA A 192 -5.18 8.01 3.74
N ILE A 193 -5.56 8.47 4.94
CA ILE A 193 -6.30 7.67 5.93
C ILE A 193 -7.61 7.18 5.35
N VAL A 194 -8.39 8.06 4.74
CA VAL A 194 -9.70 7.74 4.16
C VAL A 194 -9.59 6.76 2.99
N VAL A 195 -8.56 6.89 2.15
CA VAL A 195 -8.26 5.91 1.10
C VAL A 195 -7.87 4.56 1.70
N GLY A 196 -7.07 4.54 2.76
CA GLY A 196 -6.72 3.32 3.49
C GLY A 196 -7.93 2.63 4.14
N LEU A 197 -8.82 3.39 4.76
CA LEU A 197 -10.09 2.90 5.32
C LEU A 197 -11.00 2.33 4.23
N ALA A 198 -11.10 2.98 3.08
CA ALA A 198 -11.85 2.45 1.94
C ALA A 198 -11.25 1.14 1.42
N ALA A 199 -9.91 1.07 1.30
CA ALA A 199 -9.22 -0.16 0.93
C ALA A 199 -9.47 -1.29 1.95
N ALA A 200 -9.55 -0.97 3.24
CA ALA A 200 -9.85 -1.92 4.30
C ALA A 200 -11.25 -2.53 4.15
N ARG A 201 -12.26 -1.69 3.92
CA ARG A 201 -13.63 -2.15 3.67
C ARG A 201 -13.71 -3.05 2.45
N ILE A 202 -13.00 -2.71 1.36
CA ILE A 202 -12.95 -3.52 0.14
C ILE A 202 -12.30 -4.87 0.42
N LEU A 203 -11.14 -4.91 1.08
CA LEU A 203 -10.45 -6.15 1.40
C LEU A 203 -11.28 -7.04 2.34
N GLU A 204 -11.96 -6.44 3.31
CA GLU A 204 -12.86 -7.14 4.23
C GLU A 204 -13.99 -7.85 3.47
N GLN A 205 -14.55 -7.25 2.41
CA GLN A 205 -15.57 -7.92 1.58
C GLN A 205 -15.06 -9.25 1.04
N PHE A 206 -13.83 -9.30 0.52
CA PHE A 206 -13.25 -10.53 -0.01
C PHE A 206 -12.91 -11.54 1.10
N ILE A 207 -12.52 -11.08 2.29
CA ILE A 207 -12.23 -11.96 3.42
C ILE A 207 -13.51 -12.56 4.00
N LEU A 208 -14.59 -11.80 4.10
CA LEU A 208 -15.83 -12.28 4.72
C LEU A 208 -16.73 -13.05 3.76
N ASN A 209 -16.72 -12.73 2.47
CA ASN A 209 -17.69 -13.26 1.50
C ASN A 209 -17.00 -14.18 0.47
N PRO A 210 -17.04 -15.52 0.64
CA PRO A 210 -16.47 -16.44 -0.33
C PRO A 210 -17.12 -16.28 -1.71
N GLY A 211 -16.30 -16.06 -2.74
CA GLY A 211 -16.76 -16.00 -4.13
C GLY A 211 -17.43 -14.67 -4.53
N ILE A 212 -17.37 -13.63 -3.69
CA ILE A 212 -17.80 -12.29 -4.10
C ILE A 212 -16.95 -11.80 -5.28
N ASP A 213 -17.60 -11.24 -6.29
CA ASP A 213 -16.90 -10.57 -7.38
C ASP A 213 -16.55 -9.11 -7.03
N GLY A 214 -15.69 -8.50 -7.84
CA GLY A 214 -15.20 -7.15 -7.60
C GLY A 214 -16.27 -6.06 -7.69
N ASP A 215 -17.28 -6.22 -8.55
CA ASP A 215 -18.35 -5.23 -8.70
C ASP A 215 -19.23 -5.25 -7.44
N ALA A 216 -19.66 -6.44 -7.01
CA ALA A 216 -20.46 -6.63 -5.81
C ALA A 216 -19.73 -6.14 -4.54
N ALA A 217 -18.43 -6.39 -4.43
CA ALA A 217 -17.62 -5.89 -3.32
C ALA A 217 -17.58 -4.35 -3.29
N LEU A 218 -17.34 -3.70 -4.44
CA LEU A 218 -17.33 -2.24 -4.52
C LEU A 218 -18.70 -1.62 -4.25
N GLU A 219 -19.78 -2.22 -4.76
CA GLU A 219 -21.14 -1.76 -4.50
C GLU A 219 -21.52 -1.86 -3.02
N ALA A 220 -21.11 -2.94 -2.34
CA ALA A 220 -21.30 -3.10 -0.89
C ALA A 220 -20.59 -2.00 -0.10
N VAL A 221 -19.34 -1.68 -0.47
CA VAL A 221 -18.57 -0.59 0.18
C VAL A 221 -19.18 0.78 -0.09
N VAL A 222 -19.64 1.04 -1.32
CA VAL A 222 -20.34 2.29 -1.65
C VAL A 222 -21.62 2.46 -0.82
N LYS A 223 -22.38 1.37 -0.63
CA LYS A 223 -23.60 1.38 0.19
C LYS A 223 -23.27 1.62 1.67
N ASP A 224 -22.24 0.97 2.19
CA ASP A 224 -21.78 1.13 3.56
C ASP A 224 -21.29 2.55 3.84
N LEU A 225 -20.42 3.11 2.98
CA LEU A 225 -19.95 4.49 3.09
C LEU A 225 -21.08 5.53 2.97
N ALA A 226 -22.15 5.22 2.24
CA ALA A 226 -23.32 6.10 2.13
C ALA A 226 -24.26 6.04 3.34
N SER A 227 -24.07 5.08 4.25
CA SER A 227 -24.92 4.90 5.42
C SER A 227 -24.74 6.04 6.44
N PRO A 228 -25.83 6.67 6.92
CA PRO A 228 -25.75 7.67 7.99
C PRO A 228 -25.18 7.12 9.30
N SER A 229 -25.33 5.82 9.55
CA SER A 229 -24.86 5.14 10.77
C SER A 229 -23.62 4.28 10.51
N ARG A 230 -22.86 4.58 9.46
CA ARG A 230 -21.65 3.82 9.12
C ARG A 230 -20.63 3.87 10.25
N ASN A 231 -19.88 2.79 10.39
CA ASN A 231 -18.73 2.75 11.30
C ASN A 231 -17.62 3.67 10.78
N ASN A 232 -16.86 4.32 11.67
CA ASN A 232 -15.77 5.26 11.35
C ASN A 232 -16.13 6.27 10.23
N PRO A 233 -17.05 7.21 10.48
CA PRO A 233 -17.45 8.23 9.50
C PRO A 233 -16.38 9.31 9.33
N ASN A 234 -16.11 9.70 8.08
CA ASN A 234 -15.21 10.81 7.75
C ASN A 234 -15.86 11.79 6.74
N ASP A 235 -15.41 13.05 6.76
CA ASP A 235 -15.92 14.12 5.89
C ASP A 235 -15.62 13.89 4.40
N LEU A 236 -14.53 13.18 4.09
CA LEU A 236 -14.12 12.84 2.73
C LEU A 236 -14.81 11.59 2.15
N ASP A 237 -15.66 10.90 2.91
CA ASP A 237 -16.35 9.68 2.45
C ASP A 237 -17.15 9.93 1.16
N ARG A 238 -17.76 11.10 1.02
CA ARG A 238 -18.49 11.48 -0.20
C ARG A 238 -17.58 11.52 -1.42
N ALA A 239 -16.34 11.99 -1.26
CA ALA A 239 -15.36 12.02 -2.35
C ALA A 239 -14.93 10.60 -2.73
N VAL A 240 -14.69 9.72 -1.75
CA VAL A 240 -14.39 8.31 -1.99
C VAL A 240 -15.51 7.61 -2.72
N ILE A 241 -16.76 7.76 -2.27
CA ILE A 241 -17.94 7.21 -2.95
C ILE A 241 -17.96 7.63 -4.43
N GLY A 242 -17.68 8.90 -4.71
CA GLY A 242 -17.60 9.41 -6.07
C GLY A 242 -16.54 8.69 -6.92
N GLN A 243 -15.35 8.43 -6.36
CA GLN A 243 -14.30 7.70 -7.06
C GLN A 243 -14.64 6.22 -7.28
N LEU A 244 -15.19 5.53 -6.27
CA LEU A 244 -15.58 4.12 -6.40
C LEU A 244 -16.71 3.93 -7.43
N LYS A 245 -17.72 4.81 -7.42
CA LYS A 245 -18.77 4.81 -8.45
C LYS A 245 -18.20 5.03 -9.84
N LYS A 246 -17.22 5.94 -9.97
CA LYS A 246 -16.55 6.20 -11.24
C LYS A 246 -15.74 5.00 -11.73
N VAL A 247 -15.12 4.21 -10.84
CA VAL A 247 -14.49 2.92 -11.21
C VAL A 247 -15.54 1.96 -11.77
N LEU A 248 -16.66 1.76 -11.06
CA LEU A 248 -17.76 0.90 -11.50
C LEU A 248 -18.31 1.33 -12.87
N GLU A 249 -18.54 2.63 -13.07
CA GLU A 249 -19.04 3.18 -14.35
C GLU A 249 -18.09 2.97 -15.53
N LYS A 250 -16.77 2.93 -15.28
CA LYS A 250 -15.75 2.87 -16.33
C LYS A 250 -15.09 1.49 -16.46
N ARG A 251 -15.55 0.47 -15.74
CA ARG A 251 -14.92 -0.87 -15.72
C ARG A 251 -14.87 -1.58 -17.08
N SER A 252 -15.79 -1.26 -17.99
CA SER A 252 -15.79 -1.79 -19.36
C SER A 252 -14.79 -1.11 -20.30
N TRP A 253 -14.19 0.01 -19.88
CA TRP A 253 -13.18 0.71 -20.67
C TRP A 253 -11.84 0.01 -20.58
N ASN A 254 -11.04 0.13 -21.64
CA ASN A 254 -9.65 -0.27 -21.58
C ASN A 254 -8.94 0.52 -20.47
N HIS A 255 -8.23 -0.16 -19.58
CA HIS A 255 -7.58 0.47 -18.42
C HIS A 255 -6.63 1.61 -18.79
N ARG A 256 -5.91 1.52 -19.93
CA ARG A 256 -5.00 2.59 -20.39
C ARG A 256 -5.76 3.85 -20.80
N GLU A 257 -6.92 3.68 -21.42
CA GLU A 257 -7.79 4.79 -21.81
C GLU A 257 -8.50 5.38 -20.60
N ALA A 258 -9.02 4.51 -19.73
CA ALA A 258 -9.74 4.91 -18.54
C ALA A 258 -8.86 5.76 -17.61
N ALA A 259 -7.64 5.30 -17.33
CA ALA A 259 -6.68 6.03 -16.50
C ALA A 259 -6.40 7.44 -17.05
N LYS A 260 -6.11 7.55 -18.36
CA LYS A 260 -5.81 8.83 -19.00
C LYS A 260 -7.00 9.78 -19.09
N LYS A 261 -8.21 9.25 -19.30
CA LYS A 261 -9.39 10.07 -19.56
C LYS A 261 -10.14 10.46 -18.29
N PHE A 262 -10.21 9.55 -17.32
CA PHE A 262 -11.07 9.70 -16.16
C PHE A 262 -10.31 9.84 -14.85
N PHE A 263 -9.11 9.28 -14.72
CA PHE A 263 -8.35 9.25 -13.45
C PHE A 263 -7.01 10.01 -13.57
N LYS A 264 -7.08 11.25 -14.08
CA LYS A 264 -5.89 12.12 -14.11
C LYS A 264 -5.53 12.55 -12.69
N ASN A 265 -4.23 12.57 -12.38
CA ASN A 265 -3.74 13.26 -11.20
C ASN A 265 -4.11 14.74 -11.36
N SER A 266 -4.88 15.25 -10.40
CA SER A 266 -5.15 16.68 -10.25
C SER A 266 -3.88 17.39 -9.80
#